data_AF-A0A439N879-F1
#
_entry.id   AF-A0A439N879-F1
#
_cell.length_a   1.000
_cell.length_b   1.000
_cell.length_c   1.000
_cell.angle_alpha   90.00
_cell.angle_beta   90.00
_cell.angle_gamma   90.00
#
_symmetry.space_group_name_H-M   'P 1'
#
loop_
_entity.id
_entity.type
_entity.pdbx_description
1 polymer ?
#
loop_
_entity_poly.entity_id
_entity_poly.type
_entity_poly.pdbx_seq_one_letter_code
_entity_poly.pdbx_strand_id
1 'polypeptide(L)'
;MVSMAKPSTSVAPDPMVERLRAALGKRIFTEQKMFGGTCFMIDGNLLIGTSKRGLLVRVGKDAHAAAAARPHARPMEMGGRLMEGYLHVGPEGTASEAELAFWLDLALAFVQSLPPKDKSAKVAKKRA
;
A
#
# COMPACT_ATOMS: atom_id res chain seq x y z
N MET A 1 -16.84 -2.28 38.27
CA MET A 1 -16.69 -1.50 37.02
C MET A 1 -16.67 -2.46 35.86
N VAL A 2 -17.71 -2.45 35.02
CA VAL A 2 -17.80 -3.28 33.82
C VAL A 2 -16.78 -2.78 32.80
N SER A 3 -15.70 -3.54 32.61
CA SER A 3 -14.76 -3.33 31.51
C SER A 3 -15.48 -3.63 30.20
N MET A 4 -15.97 -2.58 29.55
CA MET A 4 -16.47 -2.65 28.18
C MET A 4 -15.31 -3.04 27.26
N ALA A 5 -15.29 -4.31 26.84
CA ALA A 5 -14.47 -4.74 25.71
C ALA A 5 -14.86 -3.87 24.49
N LYS A 6 -13.88 -3.16 23.92
CA LYS A 6 -14.08 -2.46 22.65
C LYS A 6 -14.53 -3.48 21.59
N PRO A 7 -15.57 -3.18 20.79
CA PRO A 7 -15.95 -4.08 19.72
C PRO A 7 -14.79 -4.19 18.74
N SER A 8 -14.17 -5.36 18.68
CA SER A 8 -13.33 -5.76 17.55
C SER A 8 -14.28 -5.91 16.38
N THR A 9 -14.48 -4.84 15.60
CA THR A 9 -15.18 -4.94 14.33
C THR A 9 -14.40 -5.91 13.46
N SER A 10 -14.94 -7.12 13.33
CA SER A 10 -14.59 -8.05 12.28
C SER A 10 -14.84 -7.33 10.95
N VAL A 11 -13.78 -6.80 10.37
CA VAL A 11 -13.81 -6.24 9.02
C VAL A 11 -13.92 -7.44 8.09
N ALA A 12 -15.02 -7.53 7.34
CA ALA A 12 -15.13 -8.48 6.24
C ALA A 12 -13.83 -8.44 5.41
N PRO A 13 -13.28 -9.60 5.00
CA PRO A 13 -12.02 -9.65 4.26
C PRO A 13 -12.09 -8.71 3.05
N ASP A 14 -11.12 -7.80 2.93
CA ASP A 14 -11.04 -6.91 1.78
C ASP A 14 -10.70 -7.74 0.54
N PRO A 15 -11.61 -7.90 -0.45
CA PRO A 15 -11.38 -8.75 -1.61
C PRO A 15 -10.20 -8.30 -2.47
N MET A 16 -9.79 -7.03 -2.38
CA MET A 16 -8.61 -6.52 -3.06
C MET A 16 -7.31 -7.16 -2.55
N VAL A 17 -7.30 -7.63 -1.30
CA VAL A 17 -6.13 -8.32 -0.74
C VAL A 17 -5.82 -9.60 -1.51
N GLU A 18 -6.83 -10.41 -1.83
CA GLU A 18 -6.62 -11.63 -2.60
C GLU A 18 -6.23 -11.33 -4.05
N ARG A 19 -6.80 -10.29 -4.65
CA ARG A 19 -6.40 -9.83 -6.00
C ARG A 19 -4.94 -9.41 -6.04
N LEU A 20 -4.48 -8.65 -5.04
CA LEU A 20 -3.08 -8.26 -4.91
C LEU A 20 -2.14 -9.45 -4.69
N ARG A 21 -2.54 -10.45 -3.87
CA ARG A 21 -1.76 -11.69 -3.70
C ARG A 21 -1.64 -12.45 -5.01
N ALA A 22 -2.75 -12.60 -5.74
CA ALA A 22 -2.75 -13.26 -7.04
C ALA A 22 -1.83 -12.53 -8.03
N ALA A 23 -1.92 -11.20 -8.12
CA ALA A 23 -1.09 -10.38 -9.00
C ALA A 23 0.40 -10.40 -8.63
N LEU A 24 0.73 -10.47 -7.33
CA LEU A 24 2.11 -10.59 -6.85
C LEU A 24 2.72 -11.96 -7.18
N GLY A 25 1.90 -13.00 -7.29
CA GLY A 25 2.31 -14.35 -7.68
C GLY A 25 3.33 -14.94 -6.69
N LYS A 26 4.43 -15.49 -7.22
CA LYS A 26 5.47 -16.17 -6.41
C LYS A 26 6.52 -15.23 -5.79
N ARG A 27 6.31 -13.91 -5.85
CA ARG A 27 7.26 -12.92 -5.29
C ARG A 27 7.31 -13.04 -3.77
N ILE A 28 8.50 -12.82 -3.20
CA ILE A 28 8.65 -12.74 -1.75
C ILE A 28 8.21 -11.36 -1.29
N PHE A 29 7.15 -11.30 -0.48
CA PHE A 29 6.63 -10.07 0.11
C PHE A 29 6.25 -10.28 1.57
N THR A 30 6.10 -9.17 2.29
CA THR A 30 5.49 -9.19 3.63
C THR A 30 4.25 -8.31 3.68
N GLU A 31 3.21 -8.77 4.37
CA GLU A 31 2.00 -7.99 4.61
C GLU A 31 2.10 -7.24 5.95
N GLN A 32 1.68 -5.98 5.98
CA GLN A 32 1.59 -5.18 7.19
C GLN A 32 0.25 -4.45 7.27
N LYS A 33 -0.36 -4.45 8.46
CA LYS A 33 -1.56 -3.66 8.74
C LYS A 33 -1.17 -2.22 9.04
N MET A 34 -1.43 -1.33 8.10
CA MET A 34 -1.16 0.11 8.22
C MET A 34 -2.07 0.91 7.27
N PHE A 35 -2.15 2.22 7.48
CA PHE A 35 -3.00 3.13 6.69
C PHE A 35 -4.47 2.71 6.61
N GLY A 36 -4.97 2.04 7.66
CA GLY A 36 -6.35 1.57 7.74
C GLY A 36 -6.66 0.35 6.87
N GLY A 37 -5.64 -0.39 6.41
CA GLY A 37 -5.82 -1.58 5.59
C GLY A 37 -4.60 -2.51 5.56
N THR A 38 -4.44 -3.25 4.47
CA THR A 38 -3.34 -4.20 4.27
C THR A 38 -2.38 -3.65 3.24
N CYS A 39 -1.09 -3.57 3.59
CA CYS A 39 -0.03 -3.14 2.69
C CYS A 39 0.96 -4.28 2.45
N PHE A 40 1.41 -4.39 1.20
CA PHE A 40 2.40 -5.33 0.72
C PHE A 40 3.75 -4.63 0.59
N MET A 41 4.79 -5.30 1.07
CA MET A 41 6.14 -4.78 1.15
C MET A 41 7.10 -5.73 0.43
N ILE A 42 8.09 -5.18 -0.28
CA ILE A 42 9.24 -5.91 -0.80
C ILE A 42 10.48 -5.35 -0.12
N ASP A 43 11.32 -6.21 0.46
CA ASP A 43 12.55 -5.82 1.16
C ASP A 43 12.36 -4.70 2.20
N GLY A 44 11.21 -4.72 2.89
CA GLY A 44 10.85 -3.70 3.88
C GLY A 44 10.41 -2.35 3.30
N ASN A 45 10.39 -2.19 1.98
CA ASN A 45 9.86 -1.04 1.27
C ASN A 45 8.37 -1.24 0.95
N LEU A 46 7.54 -0.22 1.21
CA LEU A 46 6.12 -0.25 0.84
C LEU A 46 6.00 -0.28 -0.67
N LEU A 47 5.29 -1.27 -1.20
CA LEU A 47 4.99 -1.41 -2.62
C LEU A 47 3.60 -0.84 -2.92
N ILE A 48 2.60 -1.48 -2.36
CA ILE A 48 1.19 -1.26 -2.68
C ILE A 48 0.35 -1.65 -1.46
N GLY A 49 -0.83 -1.11 -1.31
CA GLY A 49 -1.75 -1.50 -0.24
C GLY A 49 -3.19 -1.20 -0.59
N THR A 50 -4.11 -1.76 0.16
CA THR A 50 -5.55 -1.56 -0.02
C THR A 50 -6.20 -1.21 1.31
N SER A 51 -7.20 -0.33 1.25
CA SER A 51 -8.02 0.10 2.38
C SER A 51 -9.40 0.52 1.88
N LYS A 52 -10.29 0.92 2.81
CA LYS A 52 -11.57 1.56 2.45
C LYS A 52 -11.42 2.83 1.60
N ARG A 53 -10.23 3.43 1.55
CA ARG A 53 -9.91 4.63 0.75
C ARG A 53 -9.39 4.30 -0.66
N GLY A 54 -9.45 3.01 -1.06
CA GLY A 54 -8.90 2.50 -2.30
C GLY A 54 -7.47 1.98 -2.17
N LEU A 55 -6.81 1.90 -3.33
CA LEU A 55 -5.47 1.38 -3.48
C LEU A 55 -4.42 2.46 -3.18
N LEU A 56 -3.47 2.16 -2.30
CA LEU A 56 -2.28 2.96 -2.04
C LEU A 56 -1.13 2.43 -2.90
N VAL A 57 -0.48 3.27 -3.70
CA VAL A 57 0.57 2.86 -4.65
C VAL A 57 1.81 3.71 -4.45
N ARG A 58 3.01 3.09 -4.37
CA ARG A 58 4.28 3.80 -4.28
C ARG A 58 5.00 3.81 -5.63
N VAL A 59 4.85 4.90 -6.37
CA VAL A 59 5.39 5.05 -7.75
C VAL A 59 6.72 5.78 -7.83
N GLY A 60 7.18 6.38 -6.72
CA GLY A 60 8.40 7.20 -6.72
C GLY A 60 8.18 8.59 -7.32
N LYS A 61 9.17 9.46 -7.19
CA LYS A 61 9.03 10.88 -7.54
C LYS A 61 8.89 11.10 -9.04
N ASP A 62 9.69 10.40 -9.83
CA ASP A 62 9.78 10.61 -11.27
C ASP A 62 8.47 10.26 -11.99
N ALA A 63 7.80 9.19 -11.56
CA ALA A 63 6.50 8.79 -12.11
C ALA A 63 5.30 9.53 -11.46
N HIS A 64 5.51 10.29 -10.38
CA HIS A 64 4.42 10.82 -9.55
C HIS A 64 3.45 11.70 -10.32
N ALA A 65 3.95 12.70 -11.06
CA ALA A 65 3.11 13.66 -11.77
C ALA A 65 2.27 12.98 -12.87
N ALA A 66 2.88 12.13 -13.68
CA ALA A 66 2.19 11.40 -14.74
C ALA A 66 1.15 10.42 -14.18
N ALA A 67 1.49 9.73 -13.09
CA ALA A 67 0.59 8.79 -12.44
C ALA A 67 -0.57 9.51 -11.72
N ALA A 68 -0.33 10.67 -11.12
CA ALA A 68 -1.37 11.51 -10.50
C ALA A 68 -2.37 12.09 -11.50
N ALA A 69 -1.95 12.27 -12.76
CA ALA A 69 -2.82 12.77 -13.84
C ALA A 69 -3.78 11.70 -14.40
N ARG A 70 -3.63 10.43 -14.01
CA ARG A 70 -4.51 9.36 -14.48
C ARG A 70 -5.89 9.41 -13.81
N PRO A 71 -6.95 8.96 -14.50
CA PRO A 71 -8.28 8.87 -13.91
C PRO A 71 -8.28 8.11 -12.58
N HIS A 72 -9.08 8.61 -11.63
CA HIS A 72 -9.27 8.03 -10.30
C HIS A 72 -8.01 7.99 -9.40
N ALA A 73 -6.87 8.51 -9.87
CA ALA A 73 -5.66 8.66 -9.08
C ALA A 73 -5.59 10.06 -8.45
N ARG A 74 -5.05 10.13 -7.24
CA ARG A 74 -4.73 11.38 -6.56
C ARG A 74 -3.51 11.23 -5.66
N PRO A 75 -2.73 12.30 -5.46
CA PRO A 75 -1.68 12.34 -4.44
C PRO A 75 -2.18 11.84 -3.08
N MET A 76 -1.38 11.00 -2.43
CA MET A 76 -1.63 10.64 -1.04
C MET A 76 -1.39 11.84 -0.15
N GLU A 77 -2.30 12.11 0.79
CA GLU A 77 -2.13 13.12 1.82
C GLU A 77 -2.02 12.47 3.21
N MET A 78 -1.04 12.93 4.00
CA MET A 78 -0.84 12.51 5.38
C MET A 78 -0.65 13.72 6.27
N GLY A 79 -1.65 14.01 7.12
CA GLY A 79 -1.59 15.11 8.09
C GLY A 79 -1.45 16.50 7.44
N GLY A 80 -2.18 16.77 6.35
CA GLY A 80 -2.10 18.04 5.63
C GLY A 80 -0.94 18.13 4.64
N ARG A 81 -0.13 17.07 4.47
CA ARG A 81 1.03 17.06 3.58
C ARG A 81 0.85 16.07 2.45
N LEU A 82 1.08 16.52 1.22
CA LEU A 82 1.15 15.65 0.05
C LEU A 82 2.43 14.82 0.12
N MET A 83 2.25 13.51 -0.08
CA MET A 83 3.32 12.52 -0.04
C MET A 83 3.79 12.25 -1.48
N GLU A 84 4.84 12.94 -1.89
CA GLU A 84 5.45 12.70 -3.20
C GLU A 84 5.82 11.22 -3.40
N GLY A 85 5.51 10.71 -4.59
CA GLY A 85 5.73 9.32 -4.96
C GLY A 85 4.72 8.33 -4.37
N TYR A 86 3.67 8.80 -3.71
CA TYR A 86 2.55 7.97 -3.23
C TYR A 86 1.22 8.46 -3.79
N LEU A 87 0.37 7.53 -4.22
CA LEU A 87 -0.95 7.82 -4.78
C LEU A 87 -2.02 6.98 -4.11
N HIS A 88 -3.23 7.57 -4.01
CA HIS A 88 -4.46 6.82 -3.81
C HIS A 88 -5.16 6.65 -5.15
N VAL A 89 -5.58 5.44 -5.47
CA VAL A 89 -6.42 5.13 -6.63
C VAL A 89 -7.77 4.64 -6.13
N GLY A 90 -8.84 5.27 -6.62
CA GLY A 90 -10.21 4.89 -6.32
C GLY A 90 -10.55 3.49 -6.86
N PRO A 91 -11.59 2.83 -6.33
CA PRO A 91 -12.01 1.50 -6.79
C PRO A 91 -12.21 1.41 -8.31
N GLU A 92 -12.74 2.46 -8.92
CA GLU A 92 -13.01 2.56 -10.36
C GLU A 92 -11.72 2.42 -11.19
N GLY A 93 -10.60 2.97 -10.73
CA GLY A 93 -9.30 2.88 -11.39
C GLY A 93 -8.55 1.56 -11.13
N THR A 94 -9.21 0.58 -10.49
CA THR A 94 -8.65 -0.73 -10.14
C THR A 94 -9.66 -1.86 -10.37
N ALA A 95 -10.73 -1.58 -11.11
CA ALA A 95 -11.85 -2.50 -11.29
C ALA A 95 -11.43 -3.72 -12.11
N SER A 96 -10.62 -3.51 -13.15
CA SER A 96 -10.09 -4.60 -13.98
C SER A 96 -8.73 -5.11 -13.47
N GLU A 97 -8.39 -6.35 -13.86
CA GLU A 97 -7.07 -6.92 -13.61
C GLU A 97 -5.96 -6.16 -14.35
N ALA A 98 -6.26 -5.61 -15.54
CA ALA A 98 -5.30 -4.82 -16.32
C ALA A 98 -4.96 -3.49 -15.63
N GLU A 99 -5.94 -2.81 -15.05
CA GLU A 99 -5.70 -1.59 -14.28
C GLU A 99 -4.93 -1.87 -12.99
N LEU A 100 -5.29 -2.94 -12.28
CA LEU A 100 -4.56 -3.34 -11.07
C LEU A 100 -3.10 -3.69 -11.39
N ALA A 101 -2.86 -4.45 -12.47
CA ALA A 101 -1.53 -4.81 -12.93
C ALA A 101 -0.72 -3.55 -13.29
N PHE A 102 -1.31 -2.59 -14.01
CA PHE A 102 -0.65 -1.33 -14.34
C PHE A 102 -0.12 -0.60 -13.08
N TRP A 103 -0.95 -0.47 -12.04
CA TRP A 103 -0.53 0.19 -10.80
C TRP A 103 0.54 -0.59 -10.06
N LEU A 104 0.43 -1.92 -10.05
CA LEU A 104 1.42 -2.80 -9.45
C LEU A 104 2.78 -2.69 -10.18
N ASP A 105 2.78 -2.63 -11.51
CA ASP A 105 3.99 -2.53 -12.32
C ASP A 105 4.71 -1.21 -12.10
N LEU A 106 3.99 -0.08 -12.04
CA LEU A 106 4.59 1.20 -11.67
C LEU A 106 5.23 1.15 -10.28
N ALA A 107 4.56 0.51 -9.32
CA ALA A 107 5.10 0.37 -7.99
C ALA A 107 6.35 -0.52 -7.96
N LEU A 108 6.32 -1.64 -8.69
CA LEU A 108 7.45 -2.58 -8.77
C LEU A 108 8.66 -1.91 -9.41
N ALA A 109 8.48 -1.20 -10.53
CA ALA A 109 9.54 -0.50 -11.24
C ALA A 109 10.33 0.45 -10.32
N PHE A 110 9.64 1.15 -9.42
CA PHE A 110 10.29 2.01 -8.44
C PHE A 110 10.83 1.23 -7.23
N VAL A 111 10.02 0.37 -6.62
CA VAL A 111 10.38 -0.23 -5.32
C VAL A 111 11.52 -1.24 -5.45
N GLN A 112 11.63 -1.93 -6.57
CA GLN A 112 12.75 -2.83 -6.84
C GLN A 112 14.08 -2.09 -7.07
N SER A 113 14.04 -0.78 -7.37
CA SER A 113 15.25 0.03 -7.49
C SER A 113 15.78 0.54 -6.14
N LEU A 114 15.05 0.31 -5.04
CA LEU A 114 15.43 0.77 -3.71
C LEU A 114 16.28 -0.26 -2.98
N PRO A 115 17.25 0.18 -2.16
CA PRO A 115 17.95 -0.76 -1.29
C PRO A 115 16.97 -1.41 -0.30
N PRO A 116 17.20 -2.69 0.07
CA PRO A 116 16.51 -3.31 1.18
C PRO A 116 16.57 -2.45 2.44
N LYS A 117 15.44 -2.30 3.13
CA LYS A 117 15.44 -1.70 4.46
C LYS A 117 15.83 -2.76 5.48
N ASP A 118 16.97 -2.56 6.11
CA ASP A 118 17.39 -3.33 7.27
C ASP A 118 16.31 -3.31 8.36
N LYS A 119 15.60 -4.43 8.52
CA LYS A 119 14.64 -4.62 9.61
C LYS A 119 15.33 -4.77 10.99
N SER A 120 16.66 -4.77 11.04
CA SER A 120 17.48 -4.84 12.26
C SER A 120 17.51 -3.52 13.05
N ALA A 121 17.32 -2.35 12.42
CA ALA A 121 17.45 -1.06 13.12
C ALA A 121 16.21 -0.63 13.94
N LYS A 122 15.04 -1.28 13.79
CA LYS A 122 13.79 -0.85 14.47
C LYS A 122 13.26 -1.77 15.56
N VAL A 123 13.76 -3.00 15.70
CA VAL A 123 13.38 -3.86 16.84
C VAL A 123 14.13 -3.46 18.12
N ALA A 124 15.33 -2.90 18.02
CA ALA A 124 16.15 -2.50 19.16
C ALA A 124 15.69 -1.23 19.90
N LYS A 125 14.79 -0.41 19.32
CA LYS A 125 14.35 0.87 19.92
C LYS A 125 12.93 0.88 20.51
N LYS A 126 12.25 -0.27 20.58
CA LYS A 126 10.92 -0.38 21.22
C LYS A 126 10.92 -1.22 22.51
N ARG A 127 12.10 -1.60 23.02
CA ARG A 127 12.28 -2.30 24.30
C ARG A 127 13.49 -1.73 25.07
N ALA A 128 13.58 -0.41 25.17
CA ALA A 128 14.47 0.28 26.08
C ALA A 128 13.67 1.35 26.82
#